data_AF-A0A5C8V5M5-F1
#
_entry.id   AF-A0A5C8V5M5-F1
#
_cell.length_a   1.000
_cell.length_b   1.000
_cell.length_c   1.000
_cell.angle_alpha   90.00
_cell.angle_beta   90.00
_cell.angle_gamma   90.00
#
_symmetry.space_group_name_H-M   'P 1'
#
loop_
_entity.id
_entity.type
_entity.pdbx_description
1 polymer ?
#
loop_
_entity_poly.entity_id
_entity_poly.type
_entity_poly.pdbx_seq_one_letter_code
_entity_poly.pdbx_strand_id
1 'polypeptide(L)'
;MKCVRILMLVFASGCYLGVSAQGDLRIQQGLRFYEQLAQRDADYEQSLQLLSNQDEVDYWMDQRNYERHLGKANFTSYLVYMKGKKDAYNVHLQTCDHKTPHSDLYLEKAKEYLSLSDLEFSLGQNSRKVVLSSSIRKK
;
A
#
# COMPACT_ATOMS: atom_id res chain seq x y z
N MET A 1 -26.36 1.12 53.40
CA MET A 1 -25.16 1.11 52.52
C MET A 1 -25.18 -0.06 51.52
N LYS A 2 -26.23 -0.20 50.71
CA LYS A 2 -26.37 -1.31 49.75
C LYS A 2 -26.17 -0.86 48.29
N CYS A 3 -26.49 0.40 47.99
CA CYS A 3 -26.38 0.96 46.64
C CYS A 3 -24.92 1.22 46.20
N VAL A 4 -24.00 1.48 47.13
CA VAL A 4 -22.57 1.71 46.82
C VAL A 4 -21.86 0.43 46.38
N ARG A 5 -22.27 -0.73 46.89
CA ARG A 5 -21.68 -2.03 46.51
C ARG A 5 -22.05 -2.45 45.08
N ILE A 6 -23.20 -2.00 44.57
CA ILE A 6 -23.66 -2.28 43.21
C ILE A 6 -22.90 -1.40 42.19
N LEU A 7 -22.55 -0.17 42.56
CA LEU A 7 -21.82 0.75 41.68
C LEU A 7 -20.38 0.28 41.39
N MET A 8 -19.73 -0.38 42.36
CA MET A 8 -18.36 -0.92 42.19
C MET A 8 -18.30 -2.17 41.31
N LEU A 9 -19.40 -2.91 41.15
CA LEU A 9 -19.44 -4.12 40.30
C LEU A 9 -19.55 -3.81 38.80
N VAL A 10 -20.11 -2.66 38.45
CA VAL A 10 -20.29 -2.25 37.04
C VAL A 10 -18.97 -1.72 36.44
N PHE A 11 -18.10 -1.12 37.24
CA PHE A 11 -16.84 -0.55 36.76
C PHE A 11 -15.77 -1.62 36.45
N ALA A 12 -15.84 -2.80 37.07
CA ALA A 12 -14.87 -3.88 36.87
C ALA A 12 -15.13 -4.72 35.60
N SER A 13 -16.29 -4.58 34.94
CA SER A 13 -16.71 -5.42 33.81
C SER A 13 -16.51 -4.76 32.43
N GLY A 14 -16.22 -3.46 32.38
CA GLY A 14 -16.17 -2.68 31.13
C GLY A 14 -14.93 -2.87 30.25
N CYS A 15 -13.87 -3.55 30.70
CA CYS A 15 -12.56 -3.51 30.03
C CYS A 15 -12.29 -4.60 28.97
N TYR A 16 -13.23 -5.51 28.69
CA TYR A 16 -12.91 -6.69 27.86
C TYR A 16 -13.41 -6.65 26.41
N LEU A 17 -14.16 -5.61 25.99
CA LEU A 17 -14.80 -5.60 24.67
C LEU A 17 -14.10 -4.74 23.60
N GLY A 18 -13.01 -4.05 23.91
CA GLY A 18 -12.39 -3.06 22.99
C GLY A 18 -11.26 -3.55 22.08
N VAL A 19 -10.76 -4.78 22.23
CA VAL A 19 -9.46 -5.17 21.63
C VAL A 19 -9.56 -5.57 20.15
N SER A 20 -10.72 -6.04 19.67
CA SER A 20 -10.85 -6.57 18.30
C SER A 20 -11.09 -5.51 17.20
N ALA A 21 -11.56 -4.30 17.54
CA ALA A 21 -11.83 -3.25 16.54
C ALA A 21 -10.60 -2.41 16.17
N GLN A 22 -9.58 -2.35 17.04
CA GLN A 22 -8.38 -1.54 16.81
C GLN A 22 -7.43 -2.16 15.76
N GLY A 23 -7.45 -3.48 15.61
CA GLY A 23 -6.60 -4.20 14.66
C GLY A 23 -6.93 -3.88 13.20
N ASP A 24 -8.21 -3.94 12.84
CA ASP A 24 -8.67 -3.69 11.47
C ASP A 24 -8.44 -2.23 11.04
N LEU A 25 -8.69 -1.27 11.93
CA LEU A 25 -8.45 0.15 11.64
C LEU A 25 -6.97 0.43 11.36
N ARG A 26 -6.06 -0.17 12.14
CA ARG A 26 -4.61 0.01 11.98
C ARG A 26 -4.10 -0.62 10.68
N ILE A 27 -4.63 -1.78 10.30
CA ILE A 27 -4.33 -2.43 9.02
C ILE A 27 -4.82 -1.57 7.84
N GLN A 28 -6.03 -1.05 7.91
CA GLN A 28 -6.59 -0.19 6.86
C GLN A 28 -5.80 1.11 6.72
N GLN A 29 -5.42 1.75 7.82
CA GLN A 29 -4.56 2.93 7.82
C GLN A 29 -3.20 2.64 7.19
N GLY A 30 -2.59 1.50 7.54
CA GLY A 30 -1.32 1.05 6.96
C GLY A 30 -1.40 0.86 5.45
N LEU A 31 -2.49 0.28 4.93
CA LEU A 31 -2.65 0.14 3.48
C LEU A 31 -2.85 1.47 2.76
N ARG A 32 -3.68 2.36 3.32
CA ARG A 32 -3.91 3.70 2.76
C ARG A 32 -2.60 4.49 2.68
N PHE A 33 -1.69 4.30 3.64
CA PHE A 33 -0.37 4.88 3.58
C PHE A 33 0.40 4.46 2.32
N TYR A 34 0.42 3.17 1.97
CA TYR A 34 1.12 2.67 0.78
C TYR A 34 0.47 3.10 -0.53
N GLU A 35 -0.86 3.24 -0.56
CA GLU A 35 -1.57 3.82 -1.70
C GLU A 35 -1.16 5.28 -1.93
N GLN A 36 -1.10 6.09 -0.87
CA GLN A 36 -0.67 7.49 -0.94
C GLN A 36 0.81 7.63 -1.29
N LEU A 37 1.65 6.72 -0.77
CA LEU A 37 3.07 6.68 -1.09
C LEU A 37 3.28 6.37 -2.58
N ALA A 38 2.56 5.37 -3.10
CA ALA A 38 2.63 5.01 -4.52
C ALA A 38 2.26 6.17 -5.45
N GLN A 39 1.19 6.92 -5.13
CA GLN A 39 0.82 8.11 -5.89
C GLN A 39 1.93 9.16 -5.86
N ARG A 40 2.45 9.48 -4.66
CA ARG A 40 3.51 10.48 -4.50
C ARG A 40 4.77 10.10 -5.26
N ASP A 41 5.18 8.85 -5.18
CA ASP A 41 6.39 8.38 -5.86
C ASP A 41 6.19 8.40 -7.37
N ALA A 42 5.00 8.06 -7.89
CA ALA A 42 4.69 8.21 -9.31
C ALA A 42 4.71 9.68 -9.77
N ASP A 43 4.11 10.59 -9.00
CA ASP A 43 4.10 12.03 -9.32
C ASP A 43 5.54 12.60 -9.34
N TYR A 44 6.38 12.15 -8.40
CA TYR A 44 7.79 12.51 -8.35
C TYR A 44 8.53 11.99 -9.59
N GLU A 45 8.40 10.71 -9.92
CA GLU A 45 9.04 10.09 -11.09
C GLU A 45 8.63 10.74 -12.42
N GLN A 46 7.35 11.11 -12.55
CA GLN A 46 6.81 11.79 -13.74
C GLN A 46 7.41 13.18 -13.94
N SER A 47 7.81 13.84 -12.86
CA SER A 47 8.40 15.19 -12.85
C SER A 47 9.92 15.18 -12.65
N LEU A 48 10.52 13.99 -12.53
CA LEU A 48 11.91 13.82 -12.17
C LEU A 48 12.84 14.31 -13.28
N GLN A 49 13.63 15.34 -12.96
CA GLN A 49 14.68 15.86 -13.83
C GLN A 49 16.04 15.54 -13.21
N LEU A 50 16.75 14.59 -13.79
CA LEU A 50 18.04 14.14 -13.30
C LEU A 50 19.18 14.80 -14.07
N LEU A 51 20.30 15.00 -13.37
CA LEU A 51 21.45 15.72 -13.91
C LEU A 51 22.25 14.84 -14.88
N SER A 52 22.22 13.52 -14.69
CA SER A 52 22.90 12.56 -15.55
C SER A 52 22.13 11.24 -15.70
N ASN A 53 22.48 10.48 -16.74
CA ASN A 53 21.96 9.11 -16.94
C ASN A 53 22.34 8.17 -15.78
N GLN A 54 23.48 8.40 -15.12
CA GLN A 54 23.89 7.58 -13.98
C GLN A 54 22.97 7.82 -12.77
N ASP A 55 22.61 9.08 -12.50
CA ASP A 55 21.68 9.41 -11.42
C ASP A 55 20.31 8.76 -11.66
N GLU A 56 19.90 8.63 -12.93
CA GLU A 56 18.67 7.94 -13.29
C GLU A 56 18.72 6.44 -13.05
N VAL A 57 19.80 5.79 -13.48
CA VAL A 57 20.01 4.38 -13.22
C VAL A 57 20.04 4.09 -11.73
N ASP A 58 20.73 4.92 -10.95
CA ASP A 58 20.83 4.78 -9.49
C ASP A 58 19.47 4.95 -8.82
N TYR A 59 18.71 5.98 -9.21
CA TYR A 59 17.34 6.19 -8.72
C TYR A 59 16.45 4.97 -8.96
N TRP A 60 16.43 4.44 -10.19
CA TRP A 60 15.60 3.27 -10.50
C TRP A 60 16.09 1.99 -9.83
N MET A 61 17.40 1.90 -9.55
CA MET A 61 17.96 0.79 -8.79
C MET A 61 17.46 0.82 -7.35
N ASP A 62 17.46 2.00 -6.72
CA ASP A 62 16.93 2.21 -5.38
C ASP A 62 15.43 1.97 -5.31
N GLN A 63 14.67 2.48 -6.29
CA GLN A 63 13.23 2.26 -6.40
C GLN A 63 12.89 0.76 -6.46
N ARG A 64 13.57 0.02 -7.34
CA ARG A 64 13.41 -1.44 -7.46
C ARG A 64 13.81 -2.15 -6.17
N ASN A 65 14.86 -1.69 -5.51
CA ASN A 65 15.31 -2.27 -4.25
C ASN A 65 14.26 -2.07 -3.15
N TYR A 66 13.70 -0.86 -3.02
CA TYR A 66 12.61 -0.57 -2.10
C TYR A 66 11.42 -1.52 -2.33
N GLU A 67 10.95 -1.62 -3.58
CA GLU A 67 9.80 -2.46 -3.93
C GLU A 67 10.03 -3.94 -3.60
N ARG A 68 11.23 -4.45 -3.90
CA ARG A 68 11.61 -5.82 -3.54
C ARG A 68 11.61 -6.03 -2.03
N HIS A 69 12.12 -5.08 -1.27
CA HIS A 69 12.12 -5.17 0.20
C HIS A 69 10.70 -5.10 0.76
N LEU A 70 9.84 -4.21 0.22
CA LEU A 70 8.44 -4.12 0.59
C LEU A 70 7.70 -5.43 0.30
N GLY A 71 7.92 -6.03 -0.87
CA GLY A 71 7.34 -7.33 -1.24
C GLY A 71 7.73 -8.46 -0.29
N LYS A 72 9.00 -8.48 0.15
CA LYS A 72 9.50 -9.46 1.15
C LYS A 72 8.93 -9.22 2.55
N ALA A 73 8.82 -7.96 2.96
CA ALA A 73 8.40 -7.60 4.32
C ALA A 73 6.88 -7.71 4.50
N ASN A 74 6.11 -7.24 3.52
CA ASN A 74 4.66 -7.23 3.56
C ASN A 74 4.08 -7.26 2.14
N PHE A 75 3.82 -8.46 1.64
CA PHE A 75 3.31 -8.67 0.28
C PHE A 75 1.97 -7.96 0.01
N THR A 76 1.09 -7.83 1.00
CA THR A 76 -0.18 -7.10 0.82
C THR A 76 0.06 -5.60 0.62
N SER A 77 0.99 -5.02 1.37
CA SER A 77 1.36 -3.60 1.23
C SER A 77 2.05 -3.35 -0.11
N TYR A 78 2.92 -4.27 -0.54
CA TYR A 78 3.51 -4.27 -1.87
C TYR A 78 2.45 -4.27 -2.97
N LEU A 79 1.44 -5.15 -2.92
CA LEU A 79 0.40 -5.18 -3.94
C LEU A 79 -0.42 -3.88 -3.98
N VAL A 80 -0.73 -3.29 -2.83
CA VAL A 80 -1.42 -1.98 -2.78
C VAL A 80 -0.54 -0.89 -3.39
N TYR A 81 0.74 -0.88 -3.05
CA TYR A 81 1.71 0.06 -3.59
C TYR A 81 1.84 -0.07 -5.12
N MET A 82 2.10 -1.29 -5.63
CA MET A 82 2.26 -1.55 -7.06
C MET A 82 0.99 -1.25 -7.87
N LYS A 83 -0.20 -1.53 -7.30
CA LYS A 83 -1.47 -1.13 -7.92
C LYS A 83 -1.60 0.38 -7.99
N GLY A 84 -1.30 1.09 -6.90
CA GLY A 84 -1.32 2.55 -6.86
C GLY A 84 -0.38 3.17 -7.90
N LYS A 85 0.84 2.62 -8.05
CA LYS A 85 1.78 3.02 -9.10
C LYS A 85 1.20 2.82 -10.49
N LYS A 86 0.67 1.63 -10.79
CA LYS A 86 0.03 1.33 -12.07
C LYS A 86 -1.09 2.32 -12.38
N ASP A 87 -1.98 2.58 -11.42
CA ASP A 87 -3.10 3.50 -11.59
C ASP A 87 -2.61 4.93 -11.87
N ALA A 88 -1.62 5.43 -11.11
CA ALA A 88 -1.04 6.75 -11.31
C ALA A 88 -0.35 6.90 -12.68
N TYR A 89 0.39 5.88 -13.12
CA TYR A 89 1.01 5.86 -14.44
C TYR A 89 -0.02 5.81 -15.57
N ASN A 90 -1.12 5.08 -15.39
CA ASN A 90 -2.19 5.02 -16.37
C ASN A 90 -2.92 6.36 -16.50
N VAL A 91 -3.16 7.06 -15.38
CA VAL A 91 -3.70 8.43 -15.38
C VAL A 91 -2.75 9.37 -16.12
N HIS A 92 -1.46 9.35 -15.78
CA HIS A 92 -0.46 10.20 -16.44
C HIS A 92 -0.38 9.95 -17.94
N LEU A 93 -0.45 8.69 -18.39
CA LEU A 93 -0.47 8.35 -19.80
C LEU A 93 -1.65 9.00 -20.55
N GLN A 94 -2.80 9.17 -19.88
CA GLN A 94 -3.99 9.79 -20.45
C GLN A 94 -3.94 11.32 -20.42
N THR A 95 -3.21 11.91 -19.47
CA THR A 95 -3.20 13.36 -19.23
C THR A 95 -1.91 14.06 -19.66
N CYS A 96 -0.86 13.31 -19.99
CA CYS A 96 0.43 13.88 -20.37
C CYS A 96 0.32 14.64 -21.70
N ASP A 97 0.71 15.92 -21.68
CA ASP A 97 0.69 16.81 -22.85
C ASP A 97 2.00 16.77 -23.65
N HIS A 98 2.93 15.89 -23.27
CA HIS A 98 4.25 15.69 -23.86
C HIS A 98 5.13 16.95 -23.92
N LYS A 99 4.83 18.01 -23.17
CA LYS A 99 5.68 19.21 -23.11
C LYS A 99 7.00 18.96 -22.41
N THR A 100 6.99 18.09 -21.40
CA THR A 100 8.20 17.63 -20.74
C THR A 100 8.58 16.27 -21.32
N PRO A 101 9.76 16.13 -21.95
CA PRO A 101 10.20 14.84 -22.45
C PRO A 101 10.47 13.89 -21.28
N HIS A 102 10.08 12.64 -21.46
CA HIS A 102 10.47 11.56 -20.57
C HIS A 102 11.68 10.82 -21.15
N SER A 103 12.57 10.37 -20.28
CA SER A 103 13.72 9.54 -20.68
C SER A 103 13.26 8.17 -21.21
N ASP A 104 14.09 7.51 -22.00
CA ASP A 104 13.83 6.15 -22.46
C ASP A 104 13.68 5.16 -21.30
N LEU A 105 14.49 5.34 -20.24
CA LEU A 105 14.47 4.49 -19.05
C LEU A 105 13.17 4.68 -18.27
N TYR A 106 12.67 5.92 -18.10
CA TYR A 106 11.34 6.17 -17.55
C TYR A 106 10.26 5.45 -18.37
N LEU A 107 10.31 5.55 -19.71
CA LEU A 107 9.31 4.92 -20.58
C LEU A 107 9.35 3.39 -20.48
N GLU A 108 10.53 2.79 -20.29
CA GLU A 108 10.66 1.36 -19.99
C GLU A 108 9.99 1.01 -18.66
N LYS A 109 10.25 1.78 -17.60
CA LYS A 109 9.67 1.55 -16.27
C LYS A 109 8.16 1.75 -16.27
N ALA A 110 7.66 2.75 -16.99
CA ALA A 110 6.24 2.96 -17.22
C ALA A 110 5.57 1.74 -17.85
N LYS A 111 6.18 1.15 -18.89
CA LYS A 111 5.69 -0.07 -19.53
C LYS A 111 5.67 -1.25 -18.55
N GLU A 112 6.70 -1.40 -17.72
CA GLU A 112 6.76 -2.44 -16.69
C GLU A 112 5.56 -2.32 -15.74
N TYR A 113 5.32 -1.17 -15.12
CA TYR A 113 4.19 -0.96 -14.20
C TYR A 113 2.83 -1.17 -14.88
N LEU A 114 2.66 -0.67 -16.11
CA LEU A 114 1.41 -0.81 -16.86
C LEU A 114 1.13 -2.24 -17.29
N SER A 115 2.17 -3.07 -17.46
CA SER A 115 2.03 -4.48 -17.84
C SER A 115 1.57 -5.40 -16.71
N LEU A 116 1.57 -4.92 -15.47
CA LEU A 116 1.13 -5.71 -14.31
C LEU A 116 -0.33 -6.14 -14.44
N SER A 117 -0.61 -7.42 -14.23
CA SER A 117 -1.96 -7.96 -14.42
C SER A 117 -2.88 -7.65 -13.24
N ASP A 118 -4.15 -7.31 -13.51
CA ASP A 118 -5.13 -7.07 -12.45
C ASP A 118 -5.49 -8.34 -11.66
N LEU A 119 -5.24 -9.50 -12.27
CA LEU A 119 -5.37 -10.81 -11.65
C LEU A 119 -4.36 -10.99 -10.50
N GLU A 120 -3.14 -10.47 -10.65
CA GLU A 120 -2.08 -10.54 -9.64
C GLU A 120 -2.47 -9.77 -8.37
N PHE A 121 -3.11 -8.61 -8.52
CA PHE A 121 -3.67 -7.84 -7.40
C PHE A 121 -4.88 -8.54 -6.75
N SER A 122 -5.73 -9.17 -7.56
CA SER A 122 -6.93 -9.87 -7.10
C SER A 122 -6.61 -11.13 -6.27
N LEU A 123 -5.56 -11.85 -6.65
CA LEU A 123 -5.11 -13.04 -5.92
C LEU A 123 -4.59 -12.70 -4.53
N GLY A 124 -3.86 -11.60 -4.36
CA GLY A 124 -3.40 -11.15 -3.04
C GLY A 124 -4.51 -10.66 -2.10
N GLN A 125 -5.63 -10.17 -2.64
CA GLN A 125 -6.81 -9.86 -1.84
C GLN A 125 -7.54 -11.13 -1.37
N ASN A 126 -7.57 -12.19 -2.17
CA ASN A 126 -8.21 -13.47 -1.81
C ASN A 126 -7.45 -14.24 -0.73
N SER A 127 -6.11 -14.16 -0.69
CA SER A 127 -5.30 -14.69 0.41
C SER A 127 -5.73 -14.13 1.77
N ARG A 128 -6.20 -12.87 1.79
CA ARG A 128 -6.71 -12.17 2.97
C ARG A 128 -8.02 -12.75 3.50
N LYS A 129 -8.97 -13.07 2.62
CA LYS A 129 -10.26 -13.70 3.02
C LYS A 129 -10.03 -15.07 3.65
N VAL A 130 -9.07 -15.84 3.12
CA VAL A 130 -8.75 -17.17 3.65
C VAL A 130 -8.07 -17.09 5.03
N VAL A 131 -7.13 -16.16 5.24
CA VAL A 131 -6.48 -15.96 6.54
C VAL A 131 -7.46 -15.41 7.60
N LEU A 132 -8.35 -14.48 7.23
CA LEU A 132 -9.38 -13.99 8.15
C LEU A 132 -10.37 -15.12 8.52
N SER A 133 -10.84 -15.90 7.53
CA SER A 133 -11.82 -16.97 7.76
C SER A 133 -11.27 -18.13 8.60
N SER A 134 -9.97 -18.42 8.51
CA SER A 134 -9.30 -19.45 9.32
C SER A 134 -9.03 -19.01 10.76
N SER A 135 -8.87 -17.70 11.01
CA SER A 135 -8.79 -17.13 12.36
C SER A 135 -10.16 -17.13 13.06
N ILE A 136 -11.25 -16.90 12.31
CA ILE A 136 -12.64 -16.94 12.82
C ILE A 136 -13.08 -18.37 13.19
N ARG A 137 -12.57 -19.41 12.52
CA ARG A 137 -12.93 -20.81 12.80
C ARG A 137 -12.20 -21.46 13.99
N LYS A 138 -11.19 -20.80 14.58
CA LYS A 138 -10.39 -21.36 15.69
C LYS A 138 -10.85 -20.92 17.09
N LYS A 139 -12.11 -20.50 17.26
CA LYS A 139 -12.64 -20.08 18.56
C LYS A 139 -13.89 -20.88 18.93
#